data_AF-A0A949B7Q6-F1
#
_entry.id   AF-A0A949B7Q6-F1
#
_cell.length_a   1.000
_cell.length_b   1.000
_cell.length_c   1.000
_cell.angle_alpha   90.00
_cell.angle_beta   90.00
_cell.angle_gamma   90.00
#
_symmetry.space_group_name_H-M   'P 1'
#
loop_
_entity.id
_entity.type
_entity.pdbx_description
1 polymer ?
#
loop_
_entity_poly.entity_id
_entity_poly.type
_entity_poly.pdbx_seq_one_letter_code
_entity_poly.pdbx_strand_id
1 'polypeptide(L)'
;MHKKRKNYLVNKKLQLGIFLKWSILPVILVPLFLYYFSWNRYVLIIGIVALILFSWRMLILSHRLAGPIYRLEKDLADIAKGNFSIRIKFRKKDELRSIADGINKILDEMEKRAIKGGE
;
A
#
# COMPACT_ATOMS: atom_id res chain seq x y z
N MET A 1 -14.98 26.39 -10.43
CA MET A 1 -14.70 25.10 -11.11
C MET A 1 -14.48 23.99 -10.07
N HIS A 2 -15.52 23.21 -9.74
CA HIS A 2 -15.38 22.05 -8.85
C HIS A 2 -14.66 20.91 -9.59
N LYS A 3 -13.36 20.74 -9.32
CA LYS A 3 -12.55 19.64 -9.85
C LYS A 3 -13.12 18.32 -9.27
N LYS A 4 -14.01 17.68 -10.04
CA LYS A 4 -14.67 16.40 -9.74
C LYS A 4 -13.59 15.42 -9.24
N ARG A 5 -13.59 15.12 -7.94
CA ARG A 5 -12.61 14.19 -7.35
C ARG A 5 -12.88 12.83 -7.97
N LYS A 6 -12.11 12.46 -8.99
CA LYS A 6 -12.17 11.12 -9.60
C LYS A 6 -11.87 10.13 -8.47
N ASN A 7 -12.91 9.47 -7.99
CA ASN A 7 -12.78 8.32 -7.12
C ASN A 7 -12.19 7.22 -8.00
N TYR A 8 -10.87 7.06 -7.91
CA TYR A 8 -10.15 5.94 -8.50
C TYR A 8 -10.59 4.70 -7.73
N LEU A 9 -11.74 4.15 -8.11
CA LEU A 9 -12.23 2.87 -7.65
C LEU A 9 -11.26 1.82 -8.20
N VAL A 10 -10.27 1.53 -7.36
CA VAL A 10 -9.79 0.18 -7.04
C VAL A 10 -9.64 -0.73 -8.26
N ASN A 11 -8.42 -0.83 -8.77
CA ASN A 11 -8.05 -1.93 -9.66
C ASN A 11 -8.04 -3.23 -8.82
N LYS A 12 -9.15 -3.99 -8.85
CA LYS A 12 -9.35 -5.23 -8.07
C LYS A 12 -8.21 -6.24 -8.24
N LYS A 13 -7.49 -6.24 -9.37
CA LYS A 13 -6.44 -7.21 -9.70
C LYS A 13 -5.21 -7.13 -8.79
N LEU A 14 -4.71 -5.92 -8.49
CA LEU A 14 -3.56 -5.74 -7.59
C LEU A 14 -3.93 -6.10 -6.15
N GLN A 15 -5.14 -5.70 -5.73
CA GLN A 15 -5.68 -6.01 -4.42
C GLN A 15 -5.86 -7.52 -4.21
N LEU A 16 -6.41 -8.23 -5.20
CA LEU A 16 -6.59 -9.68 -5.13
C LEU A 16 -5.25 -10.42 -5.06
N GLY A 17 -4.24 -9.97 -5.80
CA GLY A 17 -2.93 -10.62 -5.85
C GLY A 17 -2.14 -10.53 -4.54
N ILE A 18 -2.14 -9.35 -3.91
CA ILE A 18 -1.52 -9.16 -2.58
C ILE A 18 -2.33 -9.92 -1.52
N PHE A 19 -3.66 -9.84 -1.60
CA PHE A 19 -4.56 -10.55 -0.68
C PHE A 19 -4.37 -12.08 -0.72
N LEU A 20 -4.32 -12.68 -1.91
CA LEU A 20 -4.15 -14.13 -2.05
C LEU A 20 -2.86 -14.59 -1.38
N LYS A 21 -1.74 -13.91 -1.63
CA LYS A 21 -0.43 -14.34 -1.15
C LYS A 21 -0.29 -14.20 0.37
N TRP A 22 -0.78 -13.11 0.94
CA TRP A 22 -0.63 -12.83 2.38
C TRP A 22 -1.68 -13.51 3.24
N SER A 23 -2.83 -13.91 2.69
CA SER A 23 -3.86 -14.62 3.44
C SER A 23 -3.60 -16.13 3.53
N ILE A 24 -2.96 -16.75 2.54
CA ILE A 24 -2.75 -18.21 2.52
C ILE A 24 -1.71 -18.64 3.56
N LEU A 25 -0.63 -17.86 3.73
CA LEU A 25 0.48 -18.21 4.61
C LEU A 25 0.07 -18.37 6.09
N PRO A 26 -0.61 -17.40 6.75
CA PRO A 26 -1.00 -17.54 8.15
C PRO A 26 -2.12 -18.58 8.36
N VAL A 27 -3.02 -18.74 7.38
CA VAL A 27 -4.13 -19.70 7.47
C VAL A 27 -3.64 -21.14 7.49
N ILE A 28 -2.49 -21.43 6.89
CA ILE A 28 -1.91 -22.78 6.89
C ILE A 28 -0.93 -22.95 8.05
N LEU A 29 -0.07 -21.95 8.29
CA LEU A 29 1.06 -22.07 9.23
C LEU A 29 0.64 -22.00 10.69
N VAL A 30 -0.37 -21.18 11.02
CA VAL A 30 -0.84 -21.01 12.41
C VAL A 30 -1.61 -22.23 12.91
N PRO A 31 -2.53 -22.86 12.16
CA PRO A 31 -3.17 -24.10 12.62
C PRO A 31 -2.19 -25.27 12.76
N LEU A 32 -1.22 -25.40 11.86
CA LEU A 32 -0.14 -26.39 11.97
C LEU A 32 0.68 -26.17 13.25
N PHE A 33 1.02 -24.92 13.56
CA PHE A 33 1.73 -24.57 14.79
C PHE A 33 0.90 -24.89 16.05
N LEU A 34 -0.39 -24.54 16.04
CA LEU A 34 -1.29 -24.81 17.17
C LEU A 34 -1.55 -26.30 17.37
N TYR A 35 -1.66 -27.07 16.29
CA TYR A 35 -1.78 -28.54 16.33
C TYR A 35 -0.50 -29.17 16.90
N TYR A 36 0.67 -28.71 16.46
CA TYR A 36 1.96 -29.20 16.98
C TYR A 36 2.16 -28.85 18.46
N PHE A 37 1.64 -27.70 18.92
CA PHE A 37 1.86 -27.20 20.27
C PHE A 37 0.82 -27.69 21.30
N SER A 38 -0.36 -28.17 20.90
CA SER A 38 -1.51 -28.23 21.82
C SER A 38 -2.11 -29.62 22.09
N TRP A 39 -1.98 -30.06 23.36
CA TRP A 39 -2.89 -31.01 24.03
C TRP A 39 -4.06 -30.27 24.75
N ASN A 40 -4.15 -28.94 24.64
CA ASN A 40 -5.00 -28.09 25.48
C ASN A 40 -6.01 -27.27 24.67
N ARG A 41 -7.30 -27.61 24.79
CA ARG A 41 -8.41 -27.04 23.99
C ARG A 41 -8.53 -25.51 24.02
N TYR A 42 -8.09 -24.83 25.08
CA TYR A 42 -8.17 -23.38 25.21
C TYR A 42 -7.19 -22.62 24.30
N VAL A 43 -6.01 -23.20 24.04
CA VAL A 43 -4.99 -22.60 23.17
C VAL A 43 -5.47 -22.56 21.71
N LEU A 44 -6.22 -23.58 21.29
CA LEU A 44 -6.82 -23.64 19.95
C LEU A 44 -7.84 -22.52 19.74
N ILE A 45 -8.74 -22.29 20.72
CA ILE A 45 -9.78 -21.26 20.61
C ILE A 45 -9.14 -19.87 20.53
N ILE A 46 -8.17 -19.56 21.39
CA ILE A 46 -7.47 -18.27 21.39
C ILE A 46 -6.73 -18.06 20.06
N GLY A 47 -6.06 -19.10 19.55
CA GLY A 47 -5.34 -19.04 18.28
C GLY A 47 -6.25 -18.76 17.08
N ILE A 48 -7.43 -19.40 17.03
CA ILE A 48 -8.41 -19.15 15.96
C ILE A 48 -8.94 -17.72 16.02
N VAL A 49 -9.27 -17.20 17.20
CA VAL A 49 -9.74 -15.82 17.38
C VAL A 49 -8.67 -14.82 16.95
N ALA A 50 -7.41 -15.04 17.35
CA ALA A 50 -6.29 -14.20 16.94
C ALA A 50 -6.10 -14.18 15.41
N LEU A 51 -6.23 -15.35 14.76
CA LEU A 51 -6.12 -15.48 13.30
C LEU A 51 -7.21 -14.70 12.56
N ILE A 52 -8.44 -14.76 13.03
CA ILE A 52 -9.56 -14.02 12.45
C ILE A 52 -9.31 -12.51 12.57
N LEU A 53 -8.94 -12.04 13.76
CA LEU A 53 -8.66 -10.62 14.00
C LEU A 53 -7.49 -10.10 13.15
N PHE A 54 -6.41 -10.90 13.05
CA PHE A 54 -5.26 -10.57 12.23
C PHE A 54 -5.62 -10.49 10.74
N SER A 55 -6.36 -11.49 10.23
CA SER A 55 -6.81 -11.52 8.84
C SER A 55 -7.71 -10.32 8.52
N TRP A 56 -8.61 -9.96 9.44
CA TRP A 56 -9.46 -8.79 9.32
C TRP A 56 -8.66 -7.48 9.24
N ARG A 57 -7.65 -7.31 10.10
CA ARG A 57 -6.76 -6.13 10.07
C ARG A 57 -5.97 -6.05 8.77
N MET A 58 -5.44 -7.17 8.29
CA MET A 58 -4.70 -7.24 7.02
C MET A 58 -5.56 -6.87 5.81
N LEU A 59 -6.83 -7.30 5.80
CA LEU A 59 -7.80 -6.92 4.76
C LEU A 59 -7.97 -5.40 4.66
N ILE A 60 -8.20 -4.74 5.80
CA ILE A 60 -8.38 -3.28 5.84
C ILE A 60 -7.11 -2.56 5.36
N LEU A 61 -5.92 -3.02 5.81
CA LEU A 61 -4.65 -2.40 5.42
C LEU A 61 -4.40 -2.52 3.91
N SER A 62 -4.65 -3.70 3.33
CA SER A 62 -4.50 -3.93 1.89
C SER A 62 -5.38 -3.00 1.05
N HIS A 63 -6.65 -2.84 1.44
CA HIS A 63 -7.55 -1.90 0.78
C HIS A 63 -7.11 -0.44 0.87
N ARG A 64 -6.46 -0.05 1.98
CA ARG A 64 -5.97 1.33 2.17
C ARG A 64 -4.69 1.62 1.39
N LEU A 65 -3.82 0.63 1.15
CA LEU A 65 -2.54 0.81 0.43
C LEU A 65 -2.69 0.82 -1.10
N ALA A 66 -3.56 -0.02 -1.65
CA ALA A 66 -3.64 -0.21 -3.10
C ALA A 66 -4.08 1.05 -3.88
N GLY A 67 -4.94 1.90 -3.30
CA GLY A 67 -5.37 3.14 -3.95
C GLY A 67 -4.22 4.15 -4.11
N PRO A 68 -3.51 4.51 -3.02
CA PRO A 68 -2.30 5.33 -3.06
C PRO A 68 -1.20 4.79 -3.98
N ILE A 69 -0.92 3.47 -3.96
CA ILE A 69 0.10 2.84 -4.81
C ILE A 69 -0.22 3.00 -6.30
N TYR A 70 -1.48 2.74 -6.71
CA TYR A 70 -1.86 2.87 -8.11
C TYR A 70 -1.73 4.32 -8.62
N ARG A 71 -2.08 5.30 -7.78
CA ARG A 71 -1.87 6.71 -8.13
C ARG A 71 -0.38 7.02 -8.25
N LEU A 72 0.44 6.51 -7.33
CA LEU A 72 1.88 6.69 -7.34
C LEU A 72 2.51 6.19 -8.64
N GLU A 73 2.13 5.00 -9.10
CA GLU A 73 2.59 4.42 -10.35
C GLU A 73 2.30 5.34 -11.55
N LYS A 74 1.09 5.90 -11.59
CA LYS A 74 0.71 6.84 -12.65
C LYS A 74 1.51 8.15 -12.58
N ASP A 75 1.64 8.72 -11.39
CA ASP A 75 2.38 9.97 -11.20
C ASP A 75 3.87 9.76 -11.58
N LEU A 76 4.46 8.61 -11.22
CA LEU A 76 5.81 8.22 -11.63
C LEU A 76 5.94 8.03 -13.15
N ALA A 77 4.94 7.47 -13.82
CA ALA A 77 4.93 7.34 -15.27
C ALA A 77 4.87 8.69 -16.00
N ASP A 78 4.22 9.71 -15.41
CA ASP A 78 4.21 11.07 -15.96
C ASP A 78 5.53 11.81 -15.66
N ILE A 79 6.15 11.57 -14.49
CA ILE A 79 7.51 12.06 -14.17
C ILE A 79 8.53 11.48 -15.15
N ALA A 80 8.42 10.19 -15.50
CA ALA A 80 9.31 9.53 -16.44
C ALA A 80 9.27 10.14 -17.86
N LYS A 81 8.20 10.86 -18.21
CA LYS A 81 8.08 11.61 -19.48
C LYS A 81 8.76 12.99 -19.42
N GLY A 82 9.44 13.33 -18.32
CA GLY A 82 10.15 14.60 -18.15
C GLY A 82 9.33 15.72 -17.50
N ASN A 83 8.11 15.43 -17.02
CA ASN A 83 7.32 16.43 -16.30
C ASN A 83 7.70 16.46 -14.81
N PHE A 84 8.71 17.24 -14.47
CA PHE A 84 9.20 17.38 -13.09
C PHE A 84 8.41 18.37 -12.24
N SER A 85 7.46 19.12 -12.80
CA SER A 85 6.64 20.07 -12.03
C SER A 85 5.48 19.41 -11.28
N ILE A 86 5.31 18.08 -11.41
CA ILE A 86 4.31 17.31 -10.66
C ILE A 86 4.74 17.24 -9.18
N ARG A 87 3.78 17.26 -8.25
CA ARG A 87 4.02 17.00 -6.82
C ARG A 87 3.03 15.97 -6.30
N ILE A 88 3.56 14.90 -5.71
CA ILE A 88 2.78 13.78 -5.18
C ILE A 88 2.27 14.15 -3.79
N LYS A 89 0.97 14.01 -3.55
CA LYS A 89 0.35 14.31 -2.24
C LYS A 89 -0.65 13.23 -1.85
N PHE A 90 -0.33 12.51 -0.77
CA PHE A 90 -1.23 11.56 -0.13
C PHE A 90 -2.08 12.20 0.98
N ARG A 91 -3.15 11.51 1.42
CA ARG A 91 -3.98 11.99 2.53
C ARG A 91 -3.24 11.78 3.86
N LYS A 92 -3.61 12.55 4.88
CA LYS A 92 -2.96 12.55 6.20
C LYS A 92 -2.95 11.17 6.90
N LYS A 93 -3.87 10.27 6.52
CA LYS A 93 -4.02 8.92 7.09
C LYS A 93 -3.45 7.80 6.20
N ASP A 94 -2.73 8.14 5.14
CA ASP A 94 -2.12 7.18 4.22
C ASP A 94 -0.67 6.90 4.66
N GLU A 95 -0.29 5.63 4.70
CA GLU A 95 1.03 5.16 5.18
C GLU A 95 2.20 5.61 4.27
N LEU A 96 1.95 5.99 3.02
CA LEU A 96 2.97 6.25 2.00
C LEU A 96 3.49 7.70 1.98
N ARG A 97 3.20 8.50 3.02
CA ARG A 97 3.52 9.93 3.01
C ARG A 97 5.02 10.22 2.93
N SER A 98 5.83 9.44 3.64
CA SER A 98 7.30 9.53 3.59
C SER A 98 7.85 9.27 2.19
N ILE A 99 7.22 8.37 1.44
CA ILE A 99 7.60 8.07 0.04
C ILE A 99 7.28 9.26 -0.86
N ALA A 100 6.09 9.87 -0.72
CA ALA A 100 5.75 11.08 -1.47
C ALA A 100 6.72 12.23 -1.16
N ASP A 101 7.05 12.44 0.12
CA ASP A 101 7.97 13.50 0.53
C ASP A 101 9.37 13.28 -0.07
N GLY A 102 9.85 12.02 -0.10
CA GLY A 102 11.11 11.66 -0.74
C GLY A 102 11.11 11.91 -2.24
N ILE A 103 10.04 11.52 -2.95
CA ILE A 103 9.95 11.75 -4.40
C ILE A 103 9.85 13.23 -4.73
N ASN A 104 9.07 14.01 -3.97
CA ASN A 104 8.97 15.45 -4.20
C ASN A 104 10.32 16.15 -4.06
N LYS A 105 11.17 15.74 -3.10
CA LYS A 105 12.54 16.25 -2.99
C LYS A 105 13.38 15.95 -4.23
N ILE A 106 13.25 14.75 -4.79
CA ILE A 106 13.95 14.37 -6.03
C ILE A 106 13.49 15.29 -7.18
N LEU A 107 12.18 15.52 -7.30
CA LEU A 107 11.62 16.39 -8.33
C LEU A 107 12.09 17.84 -8.19
N ASP A 108 12.14 18.36 -6.97
CA ASP A 108 12.67 19.70 -6.69
C ASP A 108 14.13 19.83 -7.18
N GLU A 109 14.97 18.82 -6.95
CA GLU A 109 16.37 18.83 -7.40
C GLU A 109 16.50 18.66 -8.93
N MET A 110 15.66 17.85 -9.56
CA MET A 110 15.64 17.71 -11.02
C MET A 110 15.19 18.99 -11.71
N GLU A 111 14.17 19.67 -11.18
CA GLU A 111 13.68 20.95 -11.70
C GLU A 111 14.75 22.04 -11.61
N LYS A 112 15.45 22.16 -10.48
CA LYS A 112 16.60 23.08 -10.32
C LYS A 112 17.71 22.81 -11.34
N ARG A 113 18.04 21.55 -11.60
CA ARG A 113 19.09 21.17 -12.56
C ARG A 113 18.67 21.44 -14.00
N ALA A 114 17.41 21.18 -14.35
CA ALA A 114 16.87 21.47 -15.67
C ALA A 114 16.91 22.98 -16.00
N ILE A 115 16.67 23.83 -15.00
CA ILE A 115 16.77 25.29 -15.15
C ILE A 115 18.23 25.74 -15.33
N LYS A 116 19.17 25.20 -14.54
CA LYS A 116 20.61 25.54 -14.64
C LYS A 116 21.31 25.05 -15.91
N GLY A 117 20.81 24.00 -16.55
CA GLY A 117 21.38 23.49 -17.81
C GLY A 117 20.88 24.20 -19.06
N GLY A 118 19.96 25.15 -18.92
CA GLY A 118 19.45 26.00 -20.02
C GLY A 118 20.07 27.40 -20.09
N GLU A 119 21.02 27.71 -19.18
CA GLU A 119 21.92 28.85 -19.23
C GLU A 119 23.27 28.43 -19.84
#